data_AF-A0A1Y4M294-F1
#
_entry.id   AF-A0A1Y4M294-F1
#
_cell.length_a   1.000
_cell.length_b   1.000
_cell.length_c   1.000
_cell.angle_alpha   90.00
_cell.angle_beta   90.00
_cell.angle_gamma   90.00
#
_symmetry.space_group_name_H-M   'P 1'
#
loop_
_entity.id
_entity.type
_entity.pdbx_description
1 polymer ?
#
loop_
_entity_poly.entity_id
_entity_poly.type
_entity_poly.pdbx_seq_one_letter_code
_entity_poly.pdbx_strand_id
1 'polypeptide(L)'
;MKNKQLSLKDKQILTNEWAMILSSGLPISEGLYILQDQVMNKDLKEVVESIQKDFLENGDFAGAIKNSKAFDPYMEKMIYIGQQSGHLDEVMQKMVEYYQRQEDMENQVKEALTYPMVLLCIMFVIVALMVFKVLPIFEGLLDNLALSVSDFSFSLMNIGTLFGKISLGVLVVILLGFLLFWLGNQYFKNNSNWNNFLSTFILTKKLYLKLSLAKFTYAISLFFASGYPIDEAIDIVSDFIEHPQLKKKILEIKDDLMNGSSFISLLLKKKVYEGYYANMLAIADRTGKQDEMFHRLSDLYQKDVEDATSRFINVIEPSIIAFLSLIVGVLLLSIMLPLMSLMVAL
;
A
#
# COMPACT_ATOMS: atom_id res chain seq x y z
N MET A 1 3.55 0.42 28.80
CA MET A 1 3.06 1.34 27.75
C MET A 1 2.95 0.54 26.47
N LYS A 2 1.81 0.57 25.76
CA LYS A 2 1.67 -0.19 24.51
C LYS A 2 2.64 0.43 23.49
N ASN A 3 3.69 -0.29 23.11
CA ASN A 3 4.53 0.06 21.96
C ASN A 3 3.61 0.18 20.74
N LYS A 4 3.23 1.40 20.38
CA LYS A 4 2.34 1.67 19.26
C LYS A 4 3.19 2.37 18.22
N GLN A 5 3.60 1.63 17.21
CA GLN A 5 4.26 2.20 16.04
C GLN A 5 3.31 3.22 15.41
N LEU A 6 3.78 4.45 15.20
CA LEU A 6 2.95 5.52 14.65
C LEU A 6 2.53 5.21 13.22
N SER A 7 1.36 5.73 12.82
CA SER A 7 0.95 5.69 11.42
C SER A 7 1.93 6.52 10.57
N LEU A 8 2.05 6.21 9.28
CA LEU A 8 2.97 6.92 8.40
C LEU A 8 2.70 8.43 8.36
N LYS A 9 1.41 8.79 8.32
CA LYS A 9 0.94 10.18 8.37
C LYS A 9 1.33 10.88 9.69
N ASP A 10 1.16 10.18 10.80
CA ASP A 10 1.55 10.68 12.13
C ASP A 10 3.08 10.91 12.22
N LYS A 11 3.88 9.98 11.66
CA LYS A 11 5.35 10.14 11.59
C LYS A 11 5.75 11.36 10.77
N GLN A 12 5.14 11.55 9.61
CA GLN A 12 5.39 12.68 8.72
C GLN A 12 5.06 14.02 9.39
N ILE A 13 3.90 14.12 10.06
CA ILE A 13 3.51 15.33 10.79
C ILE A 13 4.56 15.65 11.86
N LEU A 14 4.89 14.70 12.74
CA LEU A 14 5.91 14.94 13.78
C LEU A 14 7.27 15.32 13.19
N THR A 15 7.68 14.64 12.13
CA THR A 15 8.98 14.88 11.49
C THR A 15 9.02 16.29 10.88
N ASN A 16 7.94 16.74 10.26
CA ASN A 16 7.84 18.07 9.68
C ASN A 16 7.88 19.17 10.74
N GLU A 17 7.11 19.02 11.81
CA GLU A 17 7.12 19.97 12.92
C GLU A 17 8.50 20.04 13.60
N TRP A 18 9.16 18.90 13.86
CA TRP A 18 10.53 18.90 14.37
C TRP A 18 11.52 19.55 13.39
N ALA A 19 11.41 19.27 12.09
CA ALA A 19 12.29 19.88 11.10
C ALA A 19 12.15 21.41 11.10
N MET A 20 10.93 21.94 11.19
CA MET A 20 10.70 23.39 11.31
C MET A 20 11.31 23.99 12.58
N ILE A 21 11.13 23.32 13.73
CA ILE A 21 11.69 23.76 15.01
C ILE A 21 13.22 23.78 14.95
N LEU A 22 13.85 22.71 14.47
CA LEU A 22 15.30 22.61 14.38
C LEU A 22 15.87 23.64 13.39
N SER A 23 15.24 23.82 12.24
CA SER A 23 15.64 24.83 11.25
C SER A 23 15.47 26.27 11.75
N SER A 24 14.63 26.50 12.77
CA SER A 24 14.50 27.82 13.41
C SER A 24 15.62 28.13 14.43
N GLY A 25 16.50 27.16 14.70
CA GLY A 25 17.60 27.29 15.66
C GLY A 25 17.18 27.18 17.12
N LEU A 26 15.95 26.73 17.39
CA LEU A 26 15.48 26.50 18.75
C LEU A 26 16.17 25.28 19.38
N PRO A 27 16.51 25.32 20.68
CA PRO A 27 17.02 24.16 21.39
C PRO A 27 16.01 22.99 21.37
N ILE A 28 16.50 21.75 21.29
CA ILE A 28 15.68 20.53 21.26
C ILE A 28 14.71 20.46 22.46
N SER A 29 15.17 20.87 23.64
CA SER A 29 14.35 20.90 24.86
C SER A 29 13.13 21.82 24.72
N GLU A 30 13.32 23.03 24.20
CA GLU A 30 12.24 24.00 23.97
C GLU A 30 11.31 23.52 22.85
N GLY A 31 11.88 22.96 21.78
CA GLY A 31 11.16 22.33 20.70
C GLY A 31 10.19 21.24 21.14
N LEU A 32 10.61 20.38 22.07
CA LEU A 32 9.77 19.31 22.61
C LEU A 32 8.57 19.84 23.41
N TYR A 33 8.73 20.96 24.14
CA TYR A 33 7.60 21.61 24.81
C TYR A 33 6.60 22.20 23.81
N ILE A 34 7.08 22.91 22.78
CA ILE A 34 6.24 23.49 21.74
C ILE A 34 5.41 22.40 21.05
N LEU A 35 6.03 21.28 20.71
CA LEU A 35 5.36 20.15 20.08
C LEU A 35 4.31 19.49 20.96
N GLN A 36 4.60 19.32 22.24
CA GLN A 36 3.65 18.74 23.17
C GLN A 36 2.34 19.55 23.24
N ASP A 37 2.45 20.88 23.12
CA ASP A 37 1.31 21.80 23.14
C ASP A 37 0.57 21.87 21.79
N GLN A 38 1.26 21.67 20.67
CA GLN A 38 0.68 21.72 19.32
C GLN A 38 -0.02 20.41 18.91
N VAL A 39 0.41 19.28 19.46
CA VAL A 39 -0.11 17.96 19.06
C VAL A 39 -1.51 17.71 19.64
N MET A 40 -2.51 17.68 18.75
CA MET A 40 -3.91 17.44 19.10
C MET A 40 -4.29 15.95 19.23
N ASN A 41 -3.53 15.05 18.58
CA ASN A 41 -3.81 13.62 18.61
C ASN A 41 -3.23 13.00 19.90
N LYS A 42 -4.08 12.29 20.65
CA LYS A 42 -3.68 11.62 21.89
C LYS A 42 -2.52 10.64 21.72
N ASP A 43 -2.52 9.84 20.64
CA ASP A 43 -1.46 8.86 20.38
C ASP A 43 -0.12 9.56 20.12
N LEU A 44 -0.14 10.66 19.36
CA LEU A 44 1.05 11.48 19.10
C LEU A 44 1.56 12.15 20.37
N LYS A 45 0.65 12.67 21.20
CA LYS A 45 1.00 13.35 22.45
C LYS A 45 1.71 12.40 23.42
N GLU A 46 1.21 11.17 23.57
CA GLU A 46 1.86 10.14 24.40
C GLU A 46 3.28 9.82 23.91
N VAL A 47 3.50 9.78 22.60
CA VAL A 47 4.84 9.55 22.01
C VAL A 47 5.76 10.73 22.30
N VAL A 48 5.32 11.97 22.04
CA VAL A 48 6.12 13.18 22.31
C VAL A 48 6.47 13.30 23.79
N GLU A 49 5.52 13.02 24.69
CA GLU A 49 5.75 13.00 26.14
C GLU A 49 6.79 11.95 26.55
N SER A 50 6.75 10.76 25.93
CA SER A 50 7.73 9.71 26.20
C SER A 50 9.15 10.12 25.78
N ILE A 51 9.27 10.76 24.61
CA ILE A 51 10.55 11.22 24.06
C ILE A 51 11.08 12.39 24.90
N GLN A 52 10.21 13.34 25.25
CA GLN A 52 10.58 14.49 26.08
C GLN A 52 11.10 14.04 27.44
N LYS A 53 10.38 13.12 28.10
CA LYS A 53 10.80 12.59 29.40
C LYS A 53 12.17 11.91 29.32
N ASP A 54 12.36 11.03 28.35
CA ASP A 54 13.62 10.30 28.17
C ASP A 54 14.79 11.24 27.83
N PHE A 55 14.54 12.23 26.96
CA PHE A 55 15.54 13.24 26.61
C PHE A 55 15.92 14.13 27.82
N LEU A 56 14.96 14.55 28.65
CA LEU A 56 15.24 15.35 29.84
C LEU A 56 16.00 14.57 30.91
N GLU A 57 15.81 13.24 30.99
CA GLU A 57 16.50 12.37 31.94
C GLU A 57 17.93 12.02 31.47
N ASN A 58 18.11 11.71 30.18
CA ASN A 58 19.36 11.14 29.65
C ASN A 58 20.18 12.10 28.78
N GLY A 59 19.60 13.20 28.29
CA GLY A 59 20.25 14.20 27.45
C GLY A 59 20.55 13.74 26.00
N ASP A 60 20.10 12.54 25.61
CA ASP A 60 20.35 11.96 24.28
C ASP A 60 19.05 11.88 23.46
N PHE A 61 18.95 12.72 22.43
CA PHE A 61 17.74 12.81 21.60
C PHE A 61 17.56 11.57 20.72
N ALA A 62 18.62 11.08 20.08
CA ALA A 62 18.60 9.86 19.28
C ALA A 62 18.24 8.63 20.11
N GLY A 63 18.76 8.56 21.34
CA GLY A 63 18.37 7.56 22.34
C GLY A 63 16.88 7.61 22.66
N ALA A 64 16.35 8.80 22.94
CA ALA A 64 14.93 9.01 23.22
C ALA A 64 14.02 8.58 22.06
N ILE A 65 14.40 8.91 20.81
CA ILE A 65 13.66 8.48 19.62
C ILE A 65 13.67 6.95 19.51
N LYS A 66 14.83 6.31 19.65
CA LYS A 66 14.96 4.85 19.56
C LYS A 66 14.16 4.14 20.65
N ASN A 67 14.16 4.65 21.88
CA ASN A 67 13.44 4.07 23.00
C ASN A 67 11.91 4.20 22.84
N SER A 68 11.44 5.24 22.13
CA SER A 68 10.01 5.42 21.84
C SER A 68 9.44 4.29 20.97
N LYS A 69 10.27 3.64 20.14
CA LYS A 69 9.85 2.64 19.14
C LYS A 69 8.73 3.12 18.22
N ALA A 70 8.54 4.43 18.11
CA ALA A 70 7.49 5.06 17.33
C ALA A 70 7.87 5.16 15.84
N PHE A 71 9.17 5.26 15.57
CA PHE A 71 9.74 5.49 14.25
C PHE A 71 10.29 4.21 13.63
N ASP A 72 10.72 4.29 12.38
CA ASP A 72 11.44 3.20 11.72
C ASP A 72 12.95 3.29 12.01
N PRO A 73 13.65 2.16 12.10
CA PRO A 73 15.11 2.10 12.19
C PRO A 73 15.92 3.04 11.26
N TYR A 74 15.42 3.38 10.07
CA TYR A 74 16.11 4.33 9.19
C TYR A 74 16.11 5.75 9.80
N MET A 75 14.93 6.26 10.20
CA MET A 75 14.79 7.51 10.96
C MET A 75 15.64 7.53 12.23
N GLU A 76 15.56 6.46 13.04
CA GLU A 76 16.35 6.35 14.28
C GLU A 76 17.86 6.50 14.03
N LYS A 77 18.35 5.84 12.96
CA LYS A 77 19.78 5.85 12.62
C LYS A 77 20.23 7.19 12.05
N MET A 78 19.40 7.81 11.21
CA MET A 78 19.73 9.10 10.62
C MET A 78 19.77 10.20 11.69
N ILE A 79 18.82 10.22 12.62
CA ILE A 79 18.86 11.15 13.77
C ILE A 79 20.13 10.95 14.59
N TYR A 80 20.52 9.70 14.86
CA TYR A 80 21.78 9.40 15.54
C TYR A 80 22.98 10.01 14.80
N ILE A 81 23.08 9.80 13.48
CA ILE A 81 24.16 10.36 12.67
C ILE A 81 24.13 11.90 12.70
N GLY A 82 22.95 12.51 12.52
CA GLY A 82 22.76 13.96 12.53
C GLY A 82 23.11 14.61 13.87
N GLN A 83 22.77 13.95 14.98
CA GLN A 83 23.12 14.42 16.32
C GLN A 83 24.63 14.35 16.57
N GLN A 84 25.30 13.27 16.14
CA GLN A 84 26.75 13.13 16.27
C GLN A 84 27.51 14.10 15.36
N SER A 85 26.99 14.38 14.17
CA SER A 85 27.61 15.30 13.21
C SER A 85 27.25 16.77 13.46
N GLY A 86 26.25 17.06 14.29
CA GLY A 86 25.75 18.42 14.53
C GLY A 86 24.88 18.99 13.41
N HIS A 87 24.45 18.18 12.44
CA HIS A 87 23.62 18.58 11.29
C HIS A 87 22.21 17.96 11.37
N LEU A 88 21.64 17.94 12.58
CA LEU A 88 20.35 17.29 12.83
C LEU A 88 19.20 17.97 12.08
N ASP A 89 19.27 19.29 11.89
CA ASP A 89 18.35 20.09 11.10
C ASP A 89 18.29 19.63 9.64
N GLU A 90 19.43 19.46 8.98
CA GLU A 90 19.51 18.97 7.60
C GLU A 90 18.97 17.54 7.47
N VAL A 91 19.35 16.67 8.43
CA VAL A 91 18.84 15.30 8.47
C VAL A 91 17.33 15.27 8.61
N MET A 92 16.76 16.09 9.48
CA MET A 92 15.32 16.13 9.68
C MET A 92 14.57 16.63 8.45
N GLN A 93 15.10 17.59 7.70
CA GLN A 93 14.55 17.98 6.40
C GLN A 93 14.55 16.81 5.40
N LYS A 94 15.62 16.01 5.36
CA LYS A 94 15.66 14.79 4.54
C LYS A 94 14.67 13.73 4.99
N MET A 95 14.40 13.65 6.29
CA MET A 95 13.39 12.74 6.81
C MET A 95 11.96 13.19 6.47
N VAL A 96 11.70 14.48 6.33
CA VAL A 96 10.43 14.99 5.78
C VAL A 96 10.24 14.52 4.34
N GLU A 97 11.25 14.71 3.48
CA GLU A 97 11.22 14.22 2.09
C GLU A 97 10.98 12.70 2.03
N TYR A 98 11.62 11.94 2.93
CA TYR A 98 11.43 10.50 3.07
C TYR A 98 9.99 10.10 3.39
N TYR A 99 9.41 10.66 4.44
CA TYR A 99 8.05 10.30 4.83
C TYR A 99 7.02 10.80 3.84
N GLN A 100 7.22 11.96 3.21
CA GLN A 100 6.36 12.44 2.13
C GLN A 100 6.32 11.44 0.97
N ARG A 101 7.49 10.98 0.50
CA ARG A 101 7.57 10.01 -0.60
C ARG A 101 6.91 8.68 -0.23
N GLN A 102 7.07 8.21 1.00
CA GLN A 102 6.39 7.00 1.48
C GLN A 102 4.87 7.20 1.52
N GLU A 103 4.40 8.37 1.98
CA GLU A 103 2.97 8.70 2.06
C GLU A 103 2.36 8.73 0.65
N ASP A 104 3.04 9.37 -0.31
CA ASP A 104 2.61 9.42 -1.70
C ASP A 104 2.48 8.02 -2.30
N MET A 105 3.47 7.13 -2.07
CA MET A 105 3.39 5.74 -2.50
C MET A 105 2.20 4.99 -1.86
N GLU A 106 1.97 5.17 -0.56
CA GLU A 106 0.88 4.49 0.15
C GLU A 106 -0.49 5.02 -0.30
N ASN A 107 -0.62 6.33 -0.48
CA ASN A 107 -1.82 6.99 -0.96
C ASN A 107 -2.15 6.56 -2.40
N GLN A 108 -1.17 6.51 -3.30
CA GLN A 108 -1.38 6.01 -4.67
C GLN A 108 -1.96 4.59 -4.67
N VAL A 109 -1.43 3.68 -3.84
CA VAL A 109 -1.95 2.31 -3.73
C VAL A 109 -3.35 2.29 -3.11
N LYS A 110 -3.57 3.11 -2.07
CA LYS A 110 -4.86 3.18 -1.39
C LYS A 110 -5.96 3.74 -2.29
N GLU A 111 -5.68 4.80 -3.03
CA GLU A 111 -6.59 5.40 -4.00
C GLU A 111 -6.97 4.41 -5.10
N ALA A 112 -5.98 3.67 -5.62
CA ALA A 112 -6.20 2.63 -6.64
C ALA A 112 -7.10 1.49 -6.17
N LEU A 113 -7.15 1.21 -4.88
CA LEU A 113 -8.01 0.18 -4.28
C LEU A 113 -9.37 0.72 -3.81
N THR A 114 -9.42 1.99 -3.38
CA THR A 114 -10.64 2.61 -2.84
C THR A 114 -11.69 2.79 -3.93
N TYR A 115 -11.27 3.22 -5.13
CA TYR A 115 -12.20 3.46 -6.23
C TYR A 115 -12.96 2.19 -6.70
N PRO A 116 -12.29 1.06 -6.99
CA PRO A 116 -12.98 -0.21 -7.28
C PRO A 116 -13.93 -0.66 -6.18
N MET A 117 -13.59 -0.43 -4.91
CA MET A 117 -14.44 -0.83 -3.78
C MET A 117 -15.78 -0.07 -3.77
N VAL A 118 -15.75 1.24 -4.04
CA VAL A 118 -16.97 2.07 -4.15
C VAL A 118 -17.84 1.57 -5.31
N LEU A 119 -17.25 1.30 -6.48
CA LEU A 119 -17.97 0.76 -7.63
C LEU A 119 -18.62 -0.60 -7.34
N LEU A 120 -17.88 -1.52 -6.70
CA LEU A 120 -18.40 -2.83 -6.30
C LEU A 120 -19.55 -2.71 -5.30
N CYS A 121 -19.48 -1.76 -4.36
CA CYS A 121 -20.54 -1.51 -3.39
C CYS A 121 -21.82 -0.99 -4.08
N ILE A 122 -21.69 -0.02 -4.99
CA ILE A 122 -22.82 0.49 -5.79
C ILE A 122 -23.41 -0.63 -6.64
N MET A 123 -22.56 -1.41 -7.32
CA MET A 123 -22.99 -2.58 -8.10
C MET A 123 -23.76 -3.59 -7.23
N PHE A 124 -23.26 -3.89 -6.04
CA PHE A 124 -23.93 -4.77 -5.08
C PHE A 124 -25.33 -4.24 -4.73
N VAL A 125 -25.47 -2.94 -4.42
CA VAL A 125 -26.77 -2.32 -4.12
C VAL A 125 -27.74 -2.43 -5.30
N ILE A 126 -27.28 -2.13 -6.52
CA ILE A 126 -28.12 -2.20 -7.73
C ILE A 126 -28.61 -3.63 -7.97
N VAL A 127 -27.71 -4.62 -7.92
CA VAL A 127 -28.06 -6.03 -8.13
C VAL A 127 -28.96 -6.54 -7.01
N ALA A 128 -28.69 -6.17 -5.75
CA ALA A 128 -29.52 -6.54 -4.61
C ALA A 128 -30.94 -5.97 -4.71
N LEU A 129 -31.09 -4.70 -5.11
CA LEU A 129 -32.39 -4.09 -5.37
C LEU A 129 -33.13 -4.82 -6.48
N MET A 130 -32.45 -5.15 -7.59
CA MET A 130 -33.06 -5.92 -8.67
C MET A 130 -33.55 -7.29 -8.18
N VAL A 131 -32.73 -8.02 -7.43
CA VAL A 131 -33.06 -9.39 -7.01
C VAL A 131 -34.10 -9.44 -5.89
N PHE A 132 -34.04 -8.55 -4.90
CA PHE A 132 -34.92 -8.61 -3.73
C PHE A 132 -36.19 -7.77 -3.85
N LYS A 133 -36.21 -6.74 -4.71
CA LYS A 133 -37.38 -5.88 -4.90
C LYS A 133 -37.99 -6.02 -6.28
N VAL A 134 -37.18 -5.89 -7.33
CA VAL A 134 -37.72 -5.82 -8.70
C VAL A 134 -38.22 -7.18 -9.17
N LEU A 135 -37.39 -8.24 -9.10
CA LEU A 135 -37.78 -9.58 -9.55
C LEU A 135 -39.04 -10.12 -8.85
N PRO A 136 -39.20 -10.06 -7.51
CA PRO A 136 -40.40 -10.58 -6.86
C PRO A 136 -41.68 -9.84 -7.21
N ILE A 137 -41.59 -8.52 -7.52
CA ILE A 137 -42.75 -7.77 -8.02
C ILE A 137 -43.21 -8.35 -9.36
N PHE A 138 -42.28 -8.65 -10.26
CA PHE A 138 -42.61 -9.24 -11.56
C PHE A 138 -43.07 -10.69 -11.45
N GLU A 139 -42.43 -11.51 -10.62
CA GLU A 139 -42.90 -12.88 -10.33
C GLU A 139 -44.35 -12.86 -9.84
N GLY A 140 -44.69 -11.98 -8.88
CA GLY A 140 -46.06 -11.84 -8.39
C GLY A 140 -47.05 -11.35 -9.45
N LEU A 141 -46.65 -10.48 -10.38
CA LEU A 141 -47.50 -10.06 -11.50
C LEU A 141 -47.76 -11.23 -12.47
N LEU A 142 -46.76 -12.07 -12.70
CA LEU A 142 -46.83 -13.23 -13.60
C LEU A 142 -47.68 -14.37 -13.01
N ASP A 143 -47.58 -14.65 -11.71
CA ASP A 143 -48.42 -15.66 -11.04
C ASP A 143 -49.91 -15.32 -11.12
N ASN A 144 -50.26 -14.03 -11.05
CA ASN A 144 -51.66 -13.57 -11.18
C ASN A 144 -52.18 -13.67 -12.63
N LEU A 145 -51.28 -13.82 -13.61
CA LEU A 145 -51.56 -13.87 -15.04
C LEU A 145 -51.20 -15.23 -15.65
N ALA A 146 -51.03 -16.27 -14.82
CA ALA A 146 -50.49 -17.59 -15.17
C ALA A 146 -51.16 -18.32 -16.35
N LEU A 147 -52.32 -17.86 -16.82
CA LEU A 147 -53.04 -18.43 -17.97
C LEU A 147 -52.62 -17.83 -19.34
N SER A 148 -51.78 -16.78 -19.39
CA SER A 148 -51.42 -16.07 -20.64
C SER A 148 -49.93 -16.06 -20.98
N VAL A 149 -49.08 -16.71 -20.18
CA VAL A 149 -47.62 -16.58 -20.27
C VAL A 149 -47.01 -17.85 -20.87
N SER A 150 -46.11 -17.71 -21.84
CA SER A 150 -45.38 -18.84 -22.44
C SER A 150 -44.42 -19.49 -21.43
N ASP A 151 -44.34 -20.83 -21.44
CA ASP A 151 -43.36 -21.63 -20.66
C ASP A 151 -41.91 -21.16 -20.84
N PHE A 152 -41.59 -20.60 -22.02
CA PHE A 152 -40.28 -20.04 -22.32
C PHE A 152 -39.97 -18.79 -21.48
N SER A 153 -40.96 -17.90 -21.29
CA SER A 153 -40.83 -16.69 -20.47
C SER A 153 -40.64 -17.03 -18.99
N PHE A 154 -41.37 -18.02 -18.47
CA PHE A 154 -41.25 -18.46 -17.08
C PHE A 154 -39.87 -19.08 -16.79
N SER A 155 -39.38 -19.93 -17.70
CA SER A 155 -38.04 -20.53 -17.59
C SER A 155 -36.93 -19.48 -17.61
N LEU A 156 -37.01 -18.50 -18.50
CA LEU A 156 -36.06 -17.38 -18.54
C LEU A 156 -36.11 -16.49 -17.30
N MET A 157 -37.30 -16.29 -16.72
CA MET A 157 -37.42 -15.56 -15.47
C MET A 157 -36.67 -16.28 -14.34
N ASN A 158 -36.87 -17.58 -14.21
CA ASN A 158 -36.21 -18.40 -13.21
C ASN A 158 -34.67 -18.46 -13.41
N ILE A 159 -34.20 -18.49 -14.65
CA ILE A 159 -32.76 -18.40 -14.97
C ILE A 159 -32.20 -17.05 -14.52
N GLY A 160 -32.90 -15.94 -14.80
CA GLY A 160 -32.43 -14.61 -14.39
C GLY A 160 -32.45 -14.42 -12.88
N THR A 161 -33.43 -15.00 -12.16
CA THR A 161 -33.48 -14.93 -10.69
C THR A 161 -32.36 -15.76 -10.05
N LEU A 162 -32.09 -16.96 -10.58
CA LEU A 162 -30.96 -17.79 -10.17
C LEU A 162 -29.63 -17.09 -10.45
N PHE A 163 -29.46 -16.56 -11.67
CA PHE A 163 -28.26 -15.83 -12.08
C PHE A 163 -28.02 -14.62 -11.18
N GLY A 164 -29.06 -13.81 -10.93
CA GLY A 164 -28.99 -12.67 -10.01
C GLY A 164 -28.56 -13.05 -8.60
N LYS A 165 -29.12 -14.13 -8.03
CA LYS A 165 -28.74 -14.65 -6.70
C LYS A 165 -27.28 -15.12 -6.67
N ILE A 166 -26.82 -15.84 -7.70
CA ILE A 166 -25.42 -16.28 -7.84
C ILE A 166 -24.49 -15.07 -7.95
N SER A 167 -24.82 -14.10 -8.80
CA SER A 167 -24.04 -12.86 -8.96
C SER A 167 -23.93 -12.08 -7.64
N LEU A 168 -25.02 -12.01 -6.87
CA LEU A 168 -25.03 -11.39 -5.55
C LEU A 168 -24.13 -12.17 -4.58
N GLY A 169 -24.19 -13.50 -4.57
CA GLY A 169 -23.30 -14.35 -3.76
C GLY A 169 -21.82 -14.15 -4.11
N VAL A 170 -21.48 -14.10 -5.40
CA VAL A 170 -20.12 -13.79 -5.88
C VAL A 170 -19.67 -12.42 -5.42
N LEU A 171 -20.54 -11.41 -5.53
CA LEU A 171 -20.26 -10.05 -5.07
C LEU A 171 -19.99 -9.98 -3.56
N VAL A 172 -20.75 -10.71 -2.74
CA VAL A 172 -20.53 -10.80 -1.30
C VAL A 172 -19.17 -11.43 -1.00
N VAL A 173 -18.81 -12.52 -1.69
CA VAL A 173 -17.51 -13.16 -1.51
C VAL A 173 -16.37 -12.23 -1.90
N ILE A 174 -16.50 -11.47 -2.99
CA ILE A 174 -15.50 -10.48 -3.42
C ILE A 174 -15.37 -9.36 -2.37
N LEU A 175 -16.48 -8.79 -1.89
CA LEU A 175 -16.48 -7.73 -0.88
C LEU A 175 -15.90 -8.21 0.46
N LEU A 176 -16.25 -9.42 0.91
CA LEU A 176 -15.68 -10.02 2.12
C LEU A 176 -14.19 -10.32 1.94
N GLY A 177 -13.78 -10.85 0.78
CA GLY A 177 -12.38 -11.09 0.45
C GLY A 177 -11.56 -9.79 0.48
N PHE A 178 -12.09 -8.71 -0.08
CA PHE A 178 -11.47 -7.40 -0.03
C PHE A 178 -11.42 -6.82 1.40
N LEU A 179 -12.48 -6.99 2.18
CA LEU A 179 -12.52 -6.50 3.57
C LEU A 179 -11.54 -7.27 4.47
N LEU A 180 -11.49 -8.60 4.34
CA LEU A 180 -10.48 -9.43 5.00
C LEU A 180 -9.07 -9.07 4.54
N PHE A 181 -8.89 -8.71 3.26
CA PHE A 181 -7.62 -8.24 2.75
C PHE A 181 -7.19 -6.90 3.33
N TRP A 182 -8.11 -5.93 3.40
CA TRP A 182 -7.85 -4.62 3.96
C TRP A 182 -7.53 -4.70 5.46
N LEU A 183 -8.33 -5.46 6.22
CA LEU A 183 -8.07 -5.73 7.64
C LEU A 183 -6.77 -6.54 7.84
N GLY A 184 -6.51 -7.52 6.97
CA GLY A 184 -5.28 -8.31 6.98
C GLY A 184 -4.04 -7.44 6.81
N ASN A 185 -4.08 -6.49 5.89
CA ASN A 185 -2.99 -5.56 5.67
C ASN A 185 -2.77 -4.59 6.85
N GLN A 186 -3.84 -4.24 7.58
CA GLN A 186 -3.75 -3.35 8.75
C GLN A 186 -3.26 -4.07 10.01
N TYR A 187 -3.71 -5.31 10.24
CA TYR A 187 -3.44 -6.06 11.47
C TYR A 187 -2.25 -7.02 11.37
N PHE A 188 -1.94 -7.54 10.17
CA PHE A 188 -0.92 -8.55 9.95
C PHE A 188 0.21 -8.08 9.02
N LYS A 189 0.44 -6.76 8.92
CA LYS A 189 1.51 -6.15 8.10
C LYS A 189 2.89 -6.79 8.34
N ASN A 190 3.14 -7.32 9.54
CA ASN A 190 4.39 -7.99 9.92
C ASN A 190 4.32 -9.53 9.94
N ASN A 191 3.22 -10.14 9.45
CA ASN A 191 3.05 -11.59 9.43
C ASN A 191 3.53 -12.17 8.09
N SER A 192 4.54 -13.05 8.14
CA SER A 192 5.12 -13.73 6.99
C SER A 192 4.09 -14.42 6.08
N ASN A 193 3.01 -14.94 6.66
CA ASN A 193 1.94 -15.62 5.91
C ASN A 193 1.13 -14.67 5.04
N TRP A 194 0.91 -13.44 5.49
CA TRP A 194 0.18 -12.41 4.74
C TRP A 194 1.00 -11.93 3.54
N ASN A 195 2.29 -11.68 3.76
CA ASN A 195 3.22 -11.25 2.72
C ASN A 195 3.42 -12.34 1.65
N ASN A 196 3.38 -13.62 2.05
CA ASN A 196 3.38 -14.75 1.11
C ASN A 196 2.11 -14.77 0.23
N PHE A 197 0.93 -14.56 0.81
CA PHE A 197 -0.33 -14.49 0.05
C PHE A 197 -0.34 -13.34 -0.97
N LEU A 198 0.09 -12.15 -0.55
CA LEU A 198 0.25 -10.97 -1.41
C LEU A 198 1.20 -11.21 -2.60
N SER A 199 2.28 -11.94 -2.36
CA SER A 199 3.30 -12.25 -3.36
C SER A 199 2.88 -13.34 -4.37
N THR A 200 1.87 -14.14 -4.06
CA THR A 200 1.38 -15.23 -4.92
C THR A 200 0.16 -14.85 -5.74
N PHE A 201 -0.63 -13.87 -5.31
CA PHE A 201 -1.80 -13.44 -6.06
C PHE A 201 -1.42 -12.76 -7.39
N ILE A 202 -1.86 -13.35 -8.51
CA ILE A 202 -1.39 -13.04 -9.88
C ILE A 202 -1.56 -11.56 -10.24
N LEU A 203 -2.65 -10.93 -9.78
CA LEU A 203 -2.96 -9.54 -10.08
C LEU A 203 -2.07 -8.54 -9.32
N THR A 204 -1.68 -8.87 -8.07
CA THR A 204 -0.91 -7.97 -7.20
C THR A 204 0.59 -8.29 -7.20
N LYS A 205 1.00 -9.48 -7.64
CA LYS A 205 2.39 -9.95 -7.60
C LYS A 205 3.39 -8.96 -8.20
N LYS A 206 3.10 -8.42 -9.40
CA LYS A 206 3.99 -7.47 -10.08
C LYS A 206 4.03 -6.11 -9.36
N LEU A 207 2.88 -5.62 -8.90
CA LEU A 207 2.79 -4.35 -8.19
C LEU A 207 3.51 -4.43 -6.84
N TYR A 208 3.31 -5.51 -6.09
CA TYR A 208 3.92 -5.73 -4.78
C TYR A 208 5.44 -5.85 -4.85
N LEU A 209 5.96 -6.55 -5.88
CA LEU A 209 7.39 -6.60 -6.14
C LEU A 209 7.96 -5.22 -6.50
N LYS A 210 7.29 -4.46 -7.39
CA LYS A 210 7.71 -3.11 -7.76
C LYS A 210 7.72 -2.15 -6.56
N LEU A 211 6.68 -2.19 -5.72
CA LEU A 211 6.61 -1.41 -4.48
C LEU A 211 7.77 -1.75 -3.54
N SER A 212 8.05 -3.04 -3.35
CA SER A 212 9.15 -3.48 -2.48
C SER A 212 10.52 -3.08 -3.03
N LEU A 213 10.72 -3.16 -4.35
CA LEU A 213 11.94 -2.68 -5.00
C LEU A 213 12.06 -1.15 -4.91
N ALA A 214 10.97 -0.39 -5.06
CA ALA A 214 10.98 1.06 -4.93
C ALA A 214 11.39 1.47 -3.50
N LYS A 215 10.79 0.87 -2.47
CA LYS A 215 11.18 1.09 -1.06
C LYS A 215 12.63 0.71 -0.79
N PHE A 216 13.06 -0.47 -1.25
CA PHE A 216 14.44 -0.95 -1.10
C PHE A 216 15.45 0.00 -1.77
N THR A 217 15.21 0.33 -3.04
CA THR A 217 16.10 1.21 -3.83
C THR A 217 16.15 2.59 -3.22
N TYR A 218 15.02 3.11 -2.75
CA TYR A 218 14.97 4.42 -2.10
C TYR A 218 15.79 4.42 -0.81
N ALA A 219 15.58 3.45 0.08
CA ALA A 219 16.34 3.33 1.32
C ALA A 219 17.85 3.24 1.06
N ILE A 220 18.27 2.41 0.10
CA ILE A 220 19.67 2.28 -0.29
C ILE A 220 20.23 3.57 -0.88
N SER A 221 19.45 4.30 -1.70
CA SER A 221 19.90 5.58 -2.27
C SER A 221 20.18 6.62 -1.18
N LEU A 222 19.39 6.62 -0.11
CA LEU A 222 19.61 7.51 1.02
C LEU A 222 20.87 7.15 1.81
N PHE A 223 21.14 5.87 2.03
CA PHE A 223 22.38 5.44 2.67
C PHE A 223 23.61 5.81 1.84
N PHE A 224 23.57 5.62 0.51
CA PHE A 224 24.65 6.08 -0.38
C PHE A 224 24.84 7.59 -0.34
N ALA A 225 23.75 8.37 -0.38
CA ALA A 225 23.83 9.83 -0.30
C ALA A 225 24.44 10.33 1.02
N SER A 226 24.20 9.61 2.12
CA SER A 226 24.80 9.90 3.43
C SER A 226 26.25 9.40 3.59
N GLY A 227 26.81 8.70 2.60
CA GLY A 227 28.14 8.08 2.70
C GLY A 227 28.23 6.95 3.74
N TYR A 228 27.09 6.41 4.17
CA TYR A 228 27.04 5.40 5.21
C TYR A 228 27.53 4.03 4.71
N PRO A 229 28.24 3.23 5.52
CA PRO A 229 28.71 1.92 5.12
C PRO A 229 27.55 0.99 4.67
N ILE A 230 27.67 0.46 3.45
CA ILE A 230 26.58 -0.32 2.81
C ILE A 230 26.31 -1.65 3.53
N ASP A 231 27.31 -2.20 4.21
CA ASP A 231 27.25 -3.39 5.04
C ASP A 231 26.41 -3.20 6.30
N GLU A 232 26.46 -2.02 6.90
CA GLU A 232 25.57 -1.68 8.00
C GLU A 232 24.19 -1.26 7.50
N ALA A 233 24.12 -0.57 6.34
CA ALA A 233 22.86 -0.18 5.72
C ALA A 233 21.98 -1.38 5.37
N ILE A 234 22.57 -2.44 4.80
CA ILE A 234 21.80 -3.61 4.35
C ILE A 234 21.13 -4.34 5.51
N ASP A 235 21.74 -4.31 6.70
CA ASP A 235 21.14 -4.89 7.91
C ASP A 235 19.83 -4.18 8.24
N ILE A 236 19.88 -2.84 8.30
CA ILE A 236 18.72 -1.97 8.57
C ILE A 236 17.65 -2.13 7.50
N VAL A 237 18.02 -2.08 6.21
CA VAL A 237 17.06 -2.13 5.10
C VAL A 237 16.39 -3.51 5.02
N SER A 238 17.10 -4.59 5.33
CA SER A 238 16.57 -5.96 5.21
C SER A 238 15.34 -6.24 6.09
N ASP A 239 15.20 -5.51 7.19
CA ASP A 239 14.07 -5.65 8.11
C ASP A 239 12.75 -5.13 7.53
N PHE A 240 12.80 -4.14 6.64
CA PHE A 240 11.61 -3.51 6.04
C PHE A 240 11.17 -4.13 4.71
N ILE A 241 11.91 -5.10 4.20
CA ILE A 241 11.54 -5.76 2.94
C ILE A 241 10.38 -6.70 3.19
N GLU A 242 9.19 -6.28 2.79
CA GLU A 242 7.97 -7.06 2.98
C GLU A 242 7.86 -8.22 1.97
N HIS A 243 8.40 -8.07 0.75
CA HIS A 243 8.32 -9.10 -0.30
C HIS A 243 9.21 -10.33 0.01
N PRO A 244 8.64 -11.53 0.21
CA PRO A 244 9.39 -12.69 0.72
C PRO A 244 10.58 -13.12 -0.14
N GLN A 245 10.41 -13.15 -1.46
CA GLN A 245 11.50 -13.55 -2.37
C GLN A 245 12.60 -12.49 -2.45
N LEU A 246 12.23 -11.20 -2.29
CA LEU A 246 13.20 -10.12 -2.31
C LEU A 246 13.97 -10.13 -0.99
N LYS A 247 13.27 -10.28 0.14
CA LYS A 247 13.87 -10.41 1.47
C LYS A 247 14.89 -11.55 1.49
N LYS A 248 14.53 -12.73 0.98
CA LYS A 248 15.46 -13.86 0.87
C LYS A 248 16.71 -13.51 0.08
N LYS A 249 16.56 -12.90 -1.11
CA LYS A 249 17.70 -12.48 -1.93
C LYS A 249 18.58 -11.47 -1.19
N ILE A 250 17.99 -10.49 -0.52
CA ILE A 250 18.76 -9.47 0.21
C ILE A 250 19.48 -10.05 1.43
N LEU A 251 18.88 -10.99 2.16
CA LEU A 251 19.56 -11.69 3.25
C LEU A 251 20.76 -12.51 2.75
N GLU A 252 20.61 -13.21 1.62
CA GLU A 252 21.76 -13.89 0.99
C GLU A 252 22.85 -12.91 0.54
N ILE A 253 22.48 -11.72 0.06
CA ILE A 253 23.44 -10.67 -0.31
C ILE A 253 24.16 -10.14 0.93
N LYS A 254 23.46 -9.95 2.05
CA LYS A 254 24.06 -9.52 3.32
C LYS A 254 25.16 -10.50 3.76
N ASP A 255 24.89 -11.80 3.72
CA ASP A 255 25.87 -12.83 4.08
C ASP A 255 27.07 -12.83 3.11
N ASP A 256 26.82 -12.69 1.81
CA ASP A 256 27.87 -12.64 0.77
C ASP A 256 28.71 -11.34 0.86
N LEU A 257 28.15 -10.23 1.34
CA LEU A 257 28.81 -8.94 1.48
C LEU A 257 29.87 -8.96 2.59
N MET A 258 29.61 -9.71 3.68
CA MET A 258 30.59 -9.94 4.75
C MET A 258 31.86 -10.64 4.24
N ASN A 259 31.79 -11.34 3.10
CA ASN A 259 32.93 -11.97 2.45
C ASN A 259 33.72 -11.02 1.53
N GLY A 260 33.44 -9.71 1.55
CA GLY A 260 34.17 -8.68 0.81
C GLY A 260 33.78 -8.54 -0.67
N SER A 261 32.64 -9.08 -1.08
CA SER A 261 32.13 -8.93 -2.46
C SER A 261 31.51 -7.55 -2.69
N SER A 262 31.60 -7.02 -3.92
CA SER A 262 30.93 -5.74 -4.28
C SER A 262 29.42 -5.87 -4.16
N PHE A 263 28.77 -4.93 -3.47
CA PHE A 263 27.31 -4.87 -3.30
C PHE A 263 26.58 -4.93 -4.65
N ILE A 264 27.00 -4.12 -5.61
CA ILE A 264 26.37 -4.07 -6.94
C ILE A 264 26.57 -5.41 -7.67
N SER A 265 27.76 -6.01 -7.59
CA SER A 265 28.02 -7.31 -8.20
C SER A 265 27.08 -8.40 -7.66
N LEU A 266 26.76 -8.36 -6.35
CA LEU A 266 25.84 -9.29 -5.71
C LEU A 266 24.39 -9.06 -6.12
N LEU A 267 23.95 -7.80 -6.22
CA LEU A 267 22.62 -7.42 -6.73
C LEU A 267 22.39 -7.94 -8.16
N LEU A 268 23.41 -7.84 -9.02
CA LEU A 268 23.37 -8.34 -10.39
C LEU A 268 23.38 -9.89 -10.43
N LYS A 269 24.26 -10.53 -9.65
CA LYS A 269 24.37 -11.99 -9.56
C LYS A 269 23.07 -12.65 -9.10
N LYS A 270 22.41 -12.08 -8.08
CA LYS A 270 21.14 -12.56 -7.52
C LYS A 270 19.92 -12.10 -8.32
N LYS A 271 20.11 -11.35 -9.42
CA LYS A 271 19.05 -10.79 -10.27
C LYS A 271 18.01 -10.05 -9.44
N VAL A 272 18.45 -9.16 -8.56
CA VAL A 272 17.55 -8.24 -7.84
C VAL A 272 17.01 -7.21 -8.83
N TYR A 273 17.88 -6.74 -9.72
CA TYR A 273 17.56 -5.88 -10.84
C TYR A 273 17.79 -6.64 -12.15
N GLU A 274 16.96 -6.37 -13.16
CA GLU A 274 17.03 -7.05 -14.46
C GLU A 274 16.95 -6.01 -15.61
N GLY A 275 17.41 -6.40 -16.80
CA GLY A 275 17.31 -5.58 -18.01
C GLY A 275 17.98 -4.21 -17.89
N TYR A 276 17.23 -3.15 -18.19
CA TYR A 276 17.71 -1.76 -18.17
C TYR A 276 18.31 -1.35 -16.82
N TYR A 277 17.68 -1.75 -15.70
CA TYR A 277 18.14 -1.41 -14.36
C TYR A 277 19.45 -2.09 -13.97
N ALA A 278 19.61 -3.36 -14.37
CA ALA A 278 20.86 -4.09 -14.19
C ALA A 278 22.02 -3.43 -14.94
N ASN A 279 21.78 -2.97 -16.17
CA ASN A 279 22.79 -2.28 -16.97
C ASN A 279 23.21 -0.94 -16.34
N MET A 280 22.26 -0.18 -15.78
CA MET A 280 22.57 1.06 -15.06
C MET A 280 23.49 0.80 -13.87
N LEU A 281 23.19 -0.21 -13.06
CA LEU A 281 24.02 -0.59 -11.93
C LEU A 281 25.42 -1.06 -12.36
N ALA A 282 25.51 -1.86 -13.42
CA ALA A 282 26.80 -2.30 -13.95
C ALA A 282 27.68 -1.12 -14.42
N ILE A 283 27.08 -0.05 -14.96
CA ILE A 283 27.80 1.20 -15.30
C ILE A 283 28.20 1.96 -14.04
N ALA A 284 27.31 2.04 -13.04
CA ALA A 284 27.59 2.70 -11.77
C ALA A 284 28.80 2.08 -11.06
N ASP A 285 28.87 0.74 -11.02
CA ASP A 285 29.96 0.00 -10.38
C ASP A 285 31.32 0.28 -11.05
N ARG A 286 31.33 0.45 -12.38
CA ARG A 286 32.55 0.75 -13.14
C ARG A 286 32.97 2.21 -13.06
N THR A 287 32.01 3.12 -12.96
CA THR A 287 32.26 4.57 -12.94
C THR A 287 32.41 5.12 -11.53
N GLY A 288 32.12 4.33 -10.50
CA GLY A 288 32.15 4.74 -9.09
C GLY A 288 30.99 5.66 -8.69
N LYS A 289 30.04 5.94 -9.59
CA LYS A 289 28.92 6.86 -9.38
C LYS A 289 27.68 6.15 -8.82
N GLN A 290 27.86 5.47 -7.69
CA GLN A 290 26.82 4.60 -7.11
C GLN A 290 25.67 5.43 -6.51
N ASP A 291 25.99 6.51 -5.82
CA ASP A 291 25.06 7.48 -5.24
C ASP A 291 24.09 8.07 -6.28
N GLU A 292 24.62 8.67 -7.35
CA GLU A 292 23.84 9.28 -8.44
C GLU A 292 22.93 8.24 -9.09
N MET A 293 23.46 7.02 -9.31
CA MET A 293 22.72 5.96 -9.97
C MET A 293 21.64 5.32 -9.09
N PHE A 294 21.86 5.14 -7.80
CA PHE A 294 20.81 4.66 -6.89
C PHE A 294 19.70 5.69 -6.71
N HIS A 295 20.02 6.99 -6.68
CA HIS A 295 19.02 8.05 -6.67
C HIS A 295 18.14 7.99 -7.94
N ARG A 296 18.77 7.92 -9.10
CA ARG A 296 18.06 7.80 -10.39
C ARG A 296 17.24 6.51 -10.49
N LEU A 297 17.76 5.39 -9.99
CA LEU A 297 17.02 4.12 -9.92
C LEU A 297 15.80 4.23 -9.01
N SER A 298 15.93 4.92 -7.88
CA SER A 298 14.82 5.16 -6.96
C SER A 298 13.67 5.89 -7.66
N ASP A 299 13.98 6.93 -8.43
CA ASP A 299 12.98 7.72 -9.16
C ASP A 299 12.34 6.94 -10.30
N LEU A 300 13.12 6.12 -11.01
CA LEU A 300 12.58 5.22 -12.01
C LEU A 300 11.64 4.18 -11.40
N TYR A 301 11.98 3.59 -10.26
CA TYR A 301 11.12 2.64 -9.57
C TYR A 301 9.85 3.28 -8.99
N GLN A 302 9.94 4.51 -8.49
CA GLN A 302 8.78 5.31 -8.10
C GLN A 302 7.81 5.46 -9.27
N LYS A 303 8.31 5.91 -10.42
CA LYS A 303 7.50 6.02 -11.63
C LYS A 303 6.94 4.68 -12.10
N ASP A 304 7.72 3.61 -11.97
CA ASP A 304 7.30 2.26 -12.32
C ASP A 304 6.15 1.74 -11.45
N VAL A 305 6.10 2.18 -10.18
CA VAL A 305 4.99 1.94 -9.24
C VAL A 305 3.77 2.74 -9.68
N GLU A 306 3.91 4.03 -9.96
CA GLU A 306 2.82 4.89 -10.46
C GLU A 306 2.18 4.34 -11.74
N ASP A 307 3.01 3.93 -12.70
CA ASP A 307 2.58 3.33 -13.96
C ASP A 307 1.88 1.98 -13.73
N ALA A 308 2.40 1.16 -12.82
CA ALA A 308 1.80 -0.14 -12.51
C ALA A 308 0.44 0.01 -11.80
N THR A 309 0.33 0.96 -10.87
CA THR A 309 -0.90 1.33 -10.19
C THR A 309 -1.94 1.85 -11.18
N SER A 310 -1.55 2.75 -12.07
CA SER A 310 -2.44 3.29 -13.11
C SER A 310 -2.93 2.20 -14.08
N ARG A 311 -2.04 1.29 -14.52
CA ARG A 311 -2.41 0.15 -15.37
C ARG A 311 -3.37 -0.81 -14.66
N PHE A 312 -3.20 -1.02 -13.36
CA PHE A 312 -4.10 -1.84 -12.57
C PHE A 312 -5.52 -1.26 -12.57
N ILE A 313 -5.65 0.07 -12.35
CA ILE A 313 -6.94 0.77 -12.43
C ILE A 313 -7.56 0.64 -13.83
N ASN A 314 -6.79 0.91 -14.88
CA ASN A 314 -7.25 0.88 -16.27
C ASN A 314 -7.74 -0.49 -16.74
N VAL A 315 -7.34 -1.59 -16.09
CA VAL A 315 -7.83 -2.93 -16.39
C VAL A 315 -9.05 -3.29 -15.52
N ILE A 316 -9.02 -2.94 -14.23
CA ILE A 316 -10.08 -3.28 -13.30
C ILE A 316 -11.38 -2.54 -13.60
N GLU A 317 -11.32 -1.24 -13.89
CA GLU A 317 -12.53 -0.43 -14.09
C GLU A 317 -13.38 -0.92 -15.27
N PRO A 318 -12.84 -1.09 -16.50
CA PRO A 318 -13.61 -1.65 -17.60
C PRO A 318 -14.14 -3.07 -17.31
N SER A 319 -13.40 -3.87 -16.56
CA SER A 319 -13.81 -5.23 -16.19
C SER A 319 -15.03 -5.23 -15.27
N ILE A 320 -15.06 -4.34 -14.27
CA ILE A 320 -16.22 -4.18 -13.37
C ILE A 320 -17.44 -3.70 -14.15
N ILE A 321 -17.28 -2.71 -15.04
CA ILE A 321 -18.38 -2.17 -15.86
C ILE A 321 -18.93 -3.23 -16.82
N ALA A 322 -18.06 -4.01 -17.46
CA ALA A 322 -18.47 -5.10 -18.36
C ALA A 322 -19.25 -6.17 -17.59
N PHE A 323 -18.78 -6.55 -16.40
CA PHE A 323 -19.45 -7.53 -15.55
C PHE A 323 -20.80 -7.02 -15.03
N LEU A 324 -20.88 -5.75 -14.61
CA LEU A 324 -22.14 -5.11 -14.22
C LEU A 324 -23.14 -5.11 -15.38
N SER A 325 -22.69 -4.70 -16.58
CA SER A 325 -23.54 -4.63 -17.77
C SER A 325 -24.08 -6.00 -18.16
N LEU A 326 -23.26 -7.05 -18.03
CA LEU A 326 -23.69 -8.42 -18.24
C LEU A 326 -24.79 -8.83 -17.25
N ILE A 327 -24.59 -8.55 -15.96
CA ILE A 327 -25.58 -8.90 -14.92
C ILE A 327 -26.89 -8.15 -15.13
N VAL A 328 -26.82 -6.84 -15.27
CA VAL A 328 -28.01 -6.01 -15.47
C VAL A 328 -28.72 -6.38 -16.78
N GLY A 329 -27.96 -6.68 -17.85
CA GLY A 329 -28.53 -7.12 -19.11
C GLY A 329 -29.33 -8.42 -18.99
N VAL A 330 -28.78 -9.44 -18.32
CA VAL A 330 -29.48 -10.71 -18.07
C VAL A 330 -30.72 -10.49 -17.20
N LEU A 331 -30.62 -9.67 -16.16
CA LEU A 331 -31.75 -9.34 -15.28
C LEU A 331 -32.87 -8.59 -16.01
N LEU A 332 -32.51 -7.62 -16.86
CA LEU A 332 -33.49 -6.88 -17.65
C LEU A 332 -34.18 -7.78 -18.68
N LEU A 333 -33.45 -8.65 -19.38
CA LEU A 333 -34.04 -9.62 -20.31
C LEU A 333 -35.01 -10.57 -19.61
N SER A 334 -34.65 -11.03 -18.41
CA SER A 334 -35.45 -11.88 -17.56
C SER A 334 -36.80 -11.24 -17.18
N ILE A 335 -36.86 -9.90 -17.08
CA ILE A 335 -38.07 -9.13 -16.78
C ILE A 335 -38.83 -8.75 -18.06
N MET A 336 -38.13 -8.26 -19.08
CA MET A 336 -38.75 -7.70 -20.29
C MET A 336 -39.42 -8.76 -21.15
N LEU A 337 -38.85 -9.97 -21.28
CA LEU A 337 -39.42 -11.02 -22.12
C LEU A 337 -40.78 -11.51 -21.61
N PRO A 338 -40.98 -11.79 -20.31
CA PRO A 338 -42.31 -12.04 -19.75
C PRO A 338 -43.28 -10.87 -19.90
N LEU A 339 -42.83 -9.63 -19.72
CA LEU A 339 -43.69 -8.46 -19.92
C LEU A 339 -44.20 -8.35 -21.36
N MET A 340 -43.34 -8.60 -22.34
CA MET A 340 -43.75 -8.58 -23.75
C MET A 340 -44.74 -9.69 -24.06
N SER A 341 -44.59 -10.90 -23.51
CA SER A 341 -45.55 -11.97 -23.74
C SER A 341 -46.93 -11.65 -23.15
N LEU A 342 -46.97 -10.97 -22.00
CA LEU A 342 -48.21 -10.43 -21.43
C LEU A 342 -48.86 -9.37 -22.34
N MET A 343 -48.08 -8.45 -22.90
CA MET A 343 -48.58 -7.41 -23.80
C MET A 343 -49.08 -7.95 -25.14
N VAL A 344 -48.53 -9.07 -25.63
CA VAL A 344 -48.99 -9.72 -26.87
C VAL A 344 -50.22 -10.61 -26.61
N ALA A 345 -50.41 -11.09 -25.39
CA ALA A 345 -51.55 -11.91 -25.00
C ALA A 345 -52.81 -11.09 -24.63
N LEU A 346 -52.63 -9.82 -24.25
CA LEU A 346 -53.68 -8.80 -24.11
C LEU A 346 -54.00 -8.17 -25.46
#